data_AF-C5B686-F1
#
_entry.id   AF-C5B686-F1
#
_cell.length_a   1.000
_cell.length_b   1.000
_cell.length_c   1.000
_cell.angle_alpha   90.00
_cell.angle_beta   90.00
_cell.angle_gamma   90.00
#
_symmetry.space_group_name_H-M   'P 1'
#
loop_
_entity.id
_entity.type
_entity.pdbx_description
1 polymer ?
#
loop_
_entity_poly.entity_id
_entity_poly.type
_entity_poly.pdbx_seq_one_letter_code
_entity_poly.pdbx_strand_id
1 'polypeptide(L)'
;MPRFPRSGAGRTIFLLGTFALSMGIIGLAQPHAQLQRIGFDVPADDAVLTVMPLMTIMSLATINTALIYMFGSWIDWPGLPALLVVTRLVMGSGLLLLALLGRAPEAFFAAAVWEAVGAMLIAGARVRDMRCAVGGGRRA
;
A
#
# COMPACT_ATOMS: atom_id res chain seq x y z
N MET A 1 -11.99 23.51 -8.35
CA MET A 1 -12.63 22.17 -8.40
C MET A 1 -11.53 21.12 -8.33
N PRO A 2 -11.55 20.19 -7.36
CA PRO A 2 -10.68 19.01 -7.35
C PRO A 2 -10.75 18.28 -8.70
N ARG A 3 -9.61 18.04 -9.34
CA ARG A 3 -9.55 17.24 -10.57
C ARG A 3 -9.05 15.84 -10.20
N PHE A 4 -9.84 14.83 -10.54
CA PHE A 4 -9.46 13.43 -10.38
C PHE A 4 -8.25 13.09 -11.28
N PRO A 5 -7.34 12.17 -10.89
CA PRO A 5 -6.17 11.82 -11.70
C PRO A 5 -6.57 11.40 -13.11
N ARG A 6 -5.82 11.86 -14.11
CA ARG A 6 -6.21 11.70 -15.52
C ARG A 6 -5.79 10.33 -16.07
N SER A 7 -4.69 9.78 -15.57
CA SER A 7 -4.13 8.49 -16.00
C SER A 7 -4.84 7.30 -15.35
N GLY A 8 -4.85 6.14 -16.01
CA GLY A 8 -5.33 4.89 -15.41
C GLY A 8 -4.53 4.52 -14.17
N ALA A 9 -3.19 4.61 -14.25
CA ALA A 9 -2.30 4.32 -13.14
C ALA A 9 -2.50 5.28 -11.96
N GLY A 10 -2.67 6.58 -12.22
CA GLY A 10 -2.95 7.58 -11.18
C GLY A 10 -4.24 7.28 -10.41
N ARG A 11 -5.30 6.86 -11.12
CA ARG A 11 -6.57 6.46 -10.48
C ARG A 11 -6.42 5.21 -9.61
N THR A 12 -5.70 4.20 -10.09
CA THR A 12 -5.40 2.99 -9.29
C THR A 12 -4.63 3.35 -8.02
N ILE A 13 -3.61 4.19 -8.13
CA ILE A 13 -2.80 4.63 -6.99
C ILE A 13 -3.62 5.45 -5.99
N PHE A 14 -4.49 6.34 -6.47
CA PHE A 14 -5.37 7.13 -5.61
C PHE A 14 -6.35 6.26 -4.80
N LEU A 15 -6.92 5.21 -5.42
CA LEU A 15 -7.79 4.25 -4.75
C LEU A 15 -7.03 3.44 -3.69
N LEU A 16 -5.82 2.97 -4.02
CA LEU A 16 -4.95 2.28 -3.06
C LEU A 16 -4.58 3.20 -1.88
N GLY A 17 -4.29 4.47 -2.16
CA GLY A 17 -4.06 5.49 -1.13
C GLY A 17 -5.28 5.69 -0.24
N THR A 18 -6.48 5.77 -0.82
CA THR A 18 -7.73 5.90 -0.05
C THR A 18 -7.94 4.69 0.86
N PHE A 19 -7.72 3.48 0.36
CA PHE A 19 -7.80 2.25 1.17
C PHE A 19 -6.78 2.25 2.32
N ALA A 20 -5.53 2.62 2.03
CA ALA A 20 -4.47 2.74 3.04
C ALA A 20 -4.81 3.79 4.10
N LEU A 21 -5.38 4.92 3.70
CA LEU A 21 -5.83 5.97 4.63
C LEU A 21 -6.91 5.43 5.58
N SER A 22 -7.92 4.75 5.04
CA SER A 22 -8.97 4.13 5.85
C SER A 22 -8.40 3.11 6.83
N MET A 23 -7.48 2.25 6.38
CA MET A 23 -6.82 1.26 7.26
C MET A 23 -5.97 1.92 8.35
N GLY A 24 -5.26 3.00 8.04
CA GLY A 24 -4.49 3.74 9.04
C GLY A 24 -5.37 4.43 10.08
N ILE A 25 -6.50 5.01 9.67
CA ILE A 25 -7.48 5.59 10.59
C ILE A 25 -8.10 4.52 11.49
N ILE A 26 -8.46 3.36 10.92
CA ILE A 26 -8.97 2.21 11.69
C ILE A 26 -7.92 1.74 12.71
N GLY A 27 -6.64 1.71 12.34
CA GLY A 27 -5.55 1.33 13.25
C GLY A 27 -5.35 2.29 14.41
N LEU A 28 -5.60 3.58 14.21
CA LEU A 28 -5.60 4.56 15.30
C LEU A 28 -6.85 4.46 16.17
N ALA A 29 -8.02 4.23 15.57
CA ALA A 29 -9.29 4.20 16.30
C ALA A 29 -9.52 2.90 17.08
N GLN A 30 -9.10 1.75 16.52
CA GLN A 30 -9.37 0.42 17.05
C GLN A 30 -8.14 -0.52 16.97
N PRO A 31 -7.00 -0.14 17.57
CA PRO A 31 -5.75 -0.92 17.49
C PRO A 31 -5.89 -2.36 18.00
N HIS A 32 -6.59 -2.57 19.13
CA HIS A 32 -6.83 -3.93 19.66
C HIS A 32 -7.65 -4.81 18.73
N ALA A 33 -8.74 -4.28 18.17
CA ALA A 33 -9.58 -5.04 17.25
C ALA A 33 -8.82 -5.41 15.96
N GLN A 34 -7.89 -4.55 15.52
CA GLN A 34 -7.05 -4.82 14.37
C GLN A 34 -6.00 -5.90 14.66
N LEU A 35 -5.35 -5.87 15.81
CA LEU A 35 -4.41 -6.91 16.25
C LEU A 35 -5.07 -8.29 16.32
N GLN A 36 -6.25 -8.38 16.95
CA GLN A 36 -7.00 -9.64 17.07
C GLN A 36 -7.38 -10.22 15.70
N ARG A 37 -7.79 -9.38 14.74
CA ARG A 37 -8.11 -9.84 13.36
C ARG A 37 -6.89 -10.38 12.61
N ILE A 38 -5.69 -9.94 12.98
CA ILE A 38 -4.43 -10.39 12.38
C ILE A 38 -3.87 -11.63 13.13
N GLY A 39 -4.56 -12.06 14.20
CA GLY A 39 -4.21 -13.26 14.97
C GLY A 39 -3.25 -13.00 16.15
N PHE A 40 -3.05 -11.74 16.54
CA PHE A 40 -2.29 -11.40 17.73
C PHE A 40 -3.23 -11.23 18.93
N ASP A 41 -3.11 -12.14 19.90
CA ASP A 41 -3.75 -12.01 21.21
C ASP A 41 -2.69 -11.50 22.18
N VAL A 42 -2.68 -10.19 22.43
CA VAL A 42 -1.67 -9.53 23.25
C VAL A 42 -2.25 -9.33 24.66
N PRO A 43 -1.64 -9.91 25.71
CA PRO A 43 -2.05 -9.69 27.08
C PRO A 43 -2.09 -8.19 27.40
N ALA A 44 -3.13 -7.74 28.10
CA ALA A 44 -3.38 -6.33 28.37
C ALA A 44 -2.20 -5.62 29.05
N ASP A 45 -1.45 -6.34 29.90
CA ASP A 45 -0.35 -5.79 30.69
C ASP A 45 0.93 -5.54 29.86
N ASP A 46 1.19 -6.33 28.80
CA ASP A 46 2.32 -6.17 27.89
C ASP A 46 2.01 -5.23 26.70
N ALA A 47 0.72 -5.11 26.34
CA ALA A 47 0.28 -4.34 25.19
C ALA A 47 0.60 -2.84 25.32
N VAL A 48 0.47 -2.28 26.52
CA VAL A 48 0.54 -0.83 26.76
C VAL A 48 1.93 -0.25 26.54
N LEU A 49 2.99 -1.00 26.87
CA LEU A 49 4.36 -0.46 26.88
C LEU A 49 5.16 -0.74 25.60
N THR A 50 4.74 -1.68 24.75
CA THR A 50 5.51 -2.08 23.56
C THR A 50 4.68 -2.16 22.28
N VAL A 51 3.52 -2.84 22.32
CA VAL A 51 2.74 -3.12 21.09
C VAL A 51 1.87 -1.93 20.68
N MET A 52 1.21 -1.27 21.62
CA MET A 52 0.27 -0.18 21.33
C MET A 52 0.94 1.09 20.78
N PRO A 53 2.09 1.55 21.32
CA PRO A 53 2.85 2.64 20.71
C PRO A 53 3.33 2.27 19.30
N LEU A 54 3.80 1.03 19.09
CA LEU A 54 4.23 0.57 17.77
C LEU A 54 3.07 0.56 16.76
N MET A 55 1.89 0.09 17.16
CA MET A 55 0.69 0.12 16.30
C MET A 55 0.28 1.55 15.95
N THR A 56 0.44 2.49 16.88
CA THR A 56 0.20 3.92 16.62
C THR A 56 1.17 4.45 15.57
N ILE A 57 2.47 4.19 15.74
CA ILE A 57 3.51 4.60 14.79
C ILE A 57 3.26 3.98 13.40
N MET A 58 2.93 2.69 13.33
CA MET A 58 2.66 2.00 12.07
C MET A 58 1.38 2.51 11.40
N SER A 59 0.35 2.86 12.18
CA SER A 59 -0.88 3.47 11.65
C SER A 59 -0.59 4.85 11.06
N LEU A 60 0.19 5.69 11.75
CA LEU A 60 0.62 6.98 11.23
C LEU A 60 1.50 6.85 9.98
N ALA A 61 2.41 5.87 9.93
CA ALA A 61 3.21 5.58 8.75
C ALA A 61 2.34 5.16 7.55
N THR A 62 1.28 4.38 7.80
CA THR A 62 0.30 3.98 6.79
C THR A 62 -0.47 5.20 6.27
N ILE A 63 -0.92 6.09 7.16
CA ILE A 63 -1.58 7.36 6.78
C ILE A 63 -0.63 8.24 5.96
N ASN A 64 0.64 8.38 6.37
CA ASN A 64 1.63 9.15 5.64
C ASN A 64 1.82 8.63 4.21
N THR A 65 1.95 7.30 4.07
CA THR A 65 2.08 6.64 2.77
C THR A 65 0.84 6.86 1.90
N ALA A 66 -0.35 6.77 2.50
CA ALA A 66 -1.61 7.03 1.83
C ALA A 66 -1.68 8.46 1.25
N LEU A 67 -1.25 9.45 2.04
CA LEU A 67 -1.19 10.85 1.60
C LEU A 67 -0.20 11.04 0.45
N ILE A 68 0.97 10.39 0.48
CA ILE A 68 1.94 10.41 -0.62
C ILE A 68 1.30 9.84 -1.90
N TYR A 69 0.57 8.73 -1.79
CA TYR A 69 -0.11 8.10 -2.94
C TYR A 69 -1.17 9.02 -3.52
N MET A 70 -2.05 9.56 -2.67
CA MET A 70 -3.14 10.44 -3.07
C MET A 70 -2.62 11.75 -3.67
N PHE A 71 -1.68 12.42 -3.00
CA PHE A 71 -1.12 13.68 -3.49
C PHE A 71 -0.26 13.49 -4.74
N GLY A 72 0.60 12.47 -4.74
CA GLY A 72 1.45 12.16 -5.88
C GLY A 72 0.64 11.79 -7.13
N SER A 73 -0.47 11.06 -6.97
CA SER A 73 -1.39 10.77 -8.07
C SER A 73 -2.21 12.00 -8.49
N TRP A 74 -2.57 12.87 -7.55
CA TRP A 74 -3.28 14.11 -7.84
C TRP A 74 -2.47 15.06 -8.73
N ILE A 75 -1.17 15.21 -8.45
CA ILE A 75 -0.28 16.06 -9.24
C ILE A 75 0.25 15.35 -10.50
N ASP A 76 -0.26 14.15 -10.81
CA ASP A 76 0.18 13.29 -11.92
C ASP A 76 1.71 13.09 -11.95
N TRP A 77 2.35 12.85 -10.78
CA TRP A 77 3.80 12.69 -10.71
C TRP A 77 4.27 11.47 -11.55
N PRO A 78 5.02 11.67 -12.67
CA PRO A 78 5.30 10.60 -13.63
C PRO A 78 6.16 9.45 -13.07
N GLY A 79 6.99 9.75 -12.07
CA GLY A 79 7.85 8.77 -11.40
C GLY A 79 7.11 7.88 -10.42
N LEU A 80 5.95 8.32 -9.91
CA LEU A 80 5.25 7.63 -8.81
C LEU A 80 4.89 6.18 -9.13
N PRO A 81 4.29 5.83 -10.29
CA PRO A 81 3.91 4.44 -10.54
C PRO A 81 5.11 3.49 -10.58
N ALA A 82 6.25 3.93 -11.13
CA ALA A 82 7.46 3.11 -11.17
C ALA A 82 8.05 2.93 -9.77
N LEU A 83 8.12 4.02 -8.98
CA LEU A 83 8.57 3.97 -7.60
C LEU A 83 7.71 3.02 -6.77
N LEU A 84 6.38 3.11 -6.87
CA LEU A 84 5.47 2.24 -6.12
C LEU A 84 5.59 0.77 -6.53
N VAL A 85 5.78 0.47 -7.80
CA VAL A 85 6.03 -0.92 -8.22
C VAL A 85 7.31 -1.44 -7.58
N VAL A 86 8.40 -0.67 -7.62
CA VAL A 86 9.68 -1.08 -7.02
C VAL A 86 9.56 -1.27 -5.51
N THR A 87 9.01 -0.28 -4.78
CA THR A 87 8.92 -0.36 -3.32
C THR A 87 8.01 -1.49 -2.86
N ARG A 88 6.90 -1.74 -3.54
CA ARG A 88 6.00 -2.86 -3.25
C ARG A 88 6.67 -4.21 -3.51
N LEU A 89 7.42 -4.37 -4.60
CA LEU A 89 8.16 -5.60 -4.87
C LEU A 89 9.27 -5.83 -3.84
N VAL A 90 9.99 -4.78 -3.43
CA VAL A 90 11.00 -4.87 -2.36
C VAL A 90 10.36 -5.30 -1.05
N MET A 91 9.25 -4.67 -0.65
CA MET A 91 8.53 -5.03 0.57
C MET A 91 7.98 -6.45 0.52
N GLY A 92 7.29 -6.82 -0.57
CA GLY A 92 6.76 -8.18 -0.78
C GLY A 92 7.85 -9.25 -0.76
N SER A 93 9.01 -8.96 -1.36
CA SER A 93 10.17 -9.87 -1.33
C SER A 93 10.72 -10.04 0.08
N GLY A 94 10.83 -8.95 0.85
CA GLY A 94 11.24 -9.01 2.26
C GLY A 94 10.29 -9.85 3.11
N LEU A 95 8.98 -9.63 2.96
CA LEU A 95 7.94 -10.41 3.64
C LEU A 95 8.03 -11.90 3.30
N LEU A 96 8.15 -12.21 2.01
CA LEU A 96 8.28 -13.58 1.52
C LEU A 96 9.53 -14.27 2.07
N LEU A 97 10.69 -13.60 2.03
CA LEU A 97 11.95 -14.15 2.54
C LEU A 97 11.88 -14.41 4.04
N LEU A 98 11.31 -13.48 4.83
CA LEU A 98 11.16 -13.67 6.27
C LEU A 98 10.26 -14.86 6.60
N ALA A 99 9.18 -15.05 5.85
CA ALA A 99 8.29 -16.20 5.99
C ALA A 99 9.00 -17.52 5.61
N LEU A 100 9.70 -17.56 4.47
CA LEU A 100 10.45 -18.73 4.00
C LEU A 100 11.58 -19.15 4.96
N LEU A 101 12.20 -18.19 5.64
CA LEU A 101 13.26 -18.43 6.62
C LEU A 101 12.73 -18.79 8.02
N GLY A 102 11.40 -18.87 8.21
CA GLY A 102 10.79 -19.14 9.52
C GLY A 102 11.01 -18.03 10.55
N ARG A 103 11.32 -16.80 10.10
CA ARG A 103 11.59 -15.63 10.96
C ARG A 103 10.38 -14.73 11.16
N ALA A 104 9.25 -15.06 10.53
CA ALA A 104 8.01 -14.33 10.64
C ALA A 104 6.79 -15.27 10.53
N PRO A 105 5.60 -14.85 11.00
CA PRO A 105 4.37 -15.63 10.87
C PRO A 105 4.01 -15.93 9.41
N GLU A 106 3.33 -17.06 9.16
CA GLU A 106 2.90 -17.46 7.82
C GLU A 106 1.96 -16.44 7.14
N ALA A 107 1.27 -15.59 7.92
CA ALA A 107 0.50 -14.48 7.41
C ALA A 107 1.32 -13.53 6.50
N PHE A 108 2.65 -13.53 6.61
CA PHE A 108 3.54 -12.76 5.75
C PHE A 108 3.52 -13.25 4.29
N PHE A 109 3.17 -14.51 4.02
CA PHE A 109 2.93 -14.97 2.64
C PHE A 109 1.74 -14.25 2.01
N ALA A 110 0.63 -14.14 2.75
CA ALA A 110 -0.55 -13.41 2.27
C ALA A 110 -0.24 -11.92 2.05
N ALA A 111 0.53 -11.31 2.95
CA ALA A 111 1.01 -9.94 2.79
C ALA A 111 1.95 -9.77 1.59
N ALA A 112 2.86 -10.71 1.34
CA ALA A 112 3.74 -10.69 0.17
C ALA A 112 2.96 -10.80 -1.15
N VAL A 113 1.93 -11.66 -1.19
CA VAL A 113 1.01 -11.77 -2.33
C VAL A 113 0.25 -10.46 -2.54
N TRP A 114 -0.24 -9.83 -1.47
CA TRP A 114 -0.91 -8.53 -1.53
C TRP A 114 -0.03 -7.44 -2.14
N GLU A 115 1.25 -7.41 -1.75
CA GLU A 115 2.22 -6.47 -2.31
C GLU A 115 2.45 -6.71 -3.81
N ALA A 116 2.64 -7.98 -4.20
CA ALA A 116 2.79 -8.37 -5.59
C ALA A 116 1.57 -8.02 -6.44
N VAL A 117 0.35 -8.30 -5.96
CA VAL A 117 -0.91 -7.95 -6.65
C VAL A 117 -1.01 -6.44 -6.83
N GLY A 118 -0.74 -5.65 -5.79
CA GLY A 118 -0.74 -4.19 -5.89
C GLY A 118 0.27 -3.67 -6.92
N ALA A 119 1.48 -4.24 -6.94
CA ALA A 119 2.49 -3.90 -7.94
C ALA A 119 2.03 -4.25 -9.37
N MET A 120 1.43 -5.43 -9.58
CA MET A 120 0.90 -5.86 -10.87
C MET A 120 -0.23 -4.94 -11.37
N LEU A 121 -1.14 -4.52 -10.49
CA LEU A 121 -2.22 -3.59 -10.85
C LEU A 121 -1.67 -2.24 -11.32
N ILE A 122 -0.69 -1.68 -10.59
CA ILE A 122 -0.06 -0.40 -10.95
C ILE A 122 0.73 -0.54 -12.26
N ALA A 123 1.53 -1.60 -12.41
CA ALA A 123 2.32 -1.85 -13.61
C ALA A 123 1.42 -2.06 -14.84
N GLY A 124 0.35 -2.86 -14.71
CA GLY A 124 -0.62 -3.09 -15.77
C GLY A 124 -1.33 -1.82 -16.21
N ALA A 125 -1.75 -0.99 -15.25
CA ALA A 125 -2.35 0.31 -15.54
C ALA A 125 -1.36 1.25 -16.26
N ARG A 126 -0.10 1.30 -15.82
CA ARG A 126 0.97 2.10 -16.46
C ARG A 126 1.23 1.64 -17.90
N VAL A 127 1.32 0.33 -18.15
CA VAL A 127 1.53 -0.23 -19.48
C VAL A 127 0.35 0.09 -20.41
N ARG A 128 -0.89 0.01 -19.89
CA ARG A 128 -2.09 0.40 -20.64
C ARG A 128 -2.05 1.88 -21.03
N ASP A 129 -1.72 2.76 -20.09
CA ASP A 129 -1.61 4.20 -20.34
C ASP A 129 -0.57 4.50 -21.43
N MET A 130 0.61 3.86 -21.38
CA MET A 130 1.65 3.97 -22.42
C MET A 130 1.16 3.51 -23.79
N ARG A 131 0.47 2.37 -23.86
CA ARG A 131 -0.08 1.84 -25.13
C ARG A 131 -1.15 2.77 -25.74
N CYS A 132 -2.02 3.35 -24.91
CA CYS A 132 -3.01 4.31 -25.36
C CYS A 132 -2.37 5.59 -25.93
N ALA A 133 -1.29 6.08 -25.31
CA ALA A 133 -0.56 7.24 -25.80
C ALA A 133 0.08 6.99 -27.17
N VAL A 134 0.73 5.83 -27.37
CA VAL A 134 1.35 5.44 -28.65
C VAL A 134 0.30 5.19 -29.75
N GLY A 135 -0.83 4.56 -29.40
CA GLY A 135 -1.92 4.29 -30.35
C GLY A 135 -2.68 5.54 -30.80
N GLY A 136 -2.81 6.54 -29.93
CA GLY A 136 -3.40 7.84 -30.25
C GLY A 136 -2.54 8.67 -31.20
N GLY A 137 -1.21 8.61 -31.05
CA GLY A 137 -0.27 9.32 -31.93
C GLY A 137 -0.14 8.74 -33.35
N ARG A 138 -0.67 7.54 -33.61
CA ARG A 138 -0.72 6.93 -34.95
C ARG A 138 -1.99 7.28 -35.75
N ARG A 139 -2.94 7.99 -35.13
CA ARG A 139 -4.23 8.37 -35.75
C ARG A 139 -4.38 9.89 -35.96
N ALA A 140 -3.33 10.66 -35.67
CA ALA A 140 -3.22 12.09 -35.96
C ALA A 140 -2.19 12.30 -37.08
#